data_AF-A0A6J7ULU3-F1
#
_entry.id   AF-A0A6J7ULU3-F1
#
_cell.length_a   1.000
_cell.length_b   1.000
_cell.length_c   1.000
_cell.angle_alpha   90.00
_cell.angle_beta   90.00
_cell.angle_gamma   90.00
#
_symmetry.space_group_name_H-M   'P 1'
#
loop_
_entity.id
_entity.type
_entity.pdbx_description
1 polymer ?
#
loop_
_entity_poly.entity_id
_entity_poly.type
_entity_poly.pdbx_seq_one_letter_code
_entity_poly.pdbx_strand_id
1 'polypeptide(L)'
;MKRTQSRPLVTGLIAPKNALVFAMILEVLAFAILWAGANLLSACLALSATAFYVFIYSLWLKRTSKQNIVIGGAAGAMPTLIGWSAVTNTVGWPAVWLFIIMFLWTPPHFWALAIRHADEYRAANVPMLPVVVSLERTVRTMFWYTVILAAATLVLMPVANLGWIYGGTAIVVGLGFSVGTAMLGRKPTEAWSMKVFSFSITYVTVLFGALMIDVLV
;
A
#
# COMPACT_ATOMS: atom_id res chain seq x y z
N MET A 1 -17.64 -14.01 -2.41
CA MET A 1 -17.26 -13.33 -3.67
C MET A 1 -16.82 -14.38 -4.66
N LYS A 2 -17.20 -14.26 -5.94
CA LYS A 2 -16.85 -15.25 -6.99
C LYS A 2 -15.35 -15.52 -7.04
N ARG A 3 -14.52 -14.50 -6.83
CA ARG A 3 -13.05 -14.60 -6.80
C ARG A 3 -12.46 -15.37 -5.62
N THR A 4 -13.14 -15.43 -4.47
CA THR A 4 -12.56 -15.95 -3.22
C THR A 4 -13.20 -17.25 -2.73
N GLN A 5 -14.19 -17.76 -3.44
CA GLN A 5 -14.95 -18.96 -3.05
C GLN A 5 -14.12 -20.26 -3.08
N SER A 6 -13.09 -20.32 -3.92
CA SER A 6 -12.22 -21.49 -4.08
C SER A 6 -11.04 -21.51 -3.09
N ARG A 7 -10.98 -20.59 -2.13
CA ARG A 7 -9.86 -20.52 -1.18
C ARG A 7 -9.88 -21.73 -0.22
N PRO A 8 -8.72 -22.31 0.15
CA PRO A 8 -8.65 -23.53 0.98
C PRO A 8 -9.40 -23.49 2.31
N LEU A 9 -9.45 -22.33 2.96
CA LEU A 9 -10.22 -22.13 4.20
C LEU A 9 -11.74 -22.07 3.98
N VAL A 10 -12.18 -21.64 2.79
CA VAL A 10 -13.60 -21.53 2.43
C VAL A 10 -14.14 -22.89 1.98
N THR A 11 -13.34 -23.66 1.25
CA THR A 11 -13.71 -25.00 0.76
C THR A 11 -13.57 -26.09 1.82
N GLY A 12 -13.02 -25.77 3.00
CA GLY A 12 -12.77 -26.73 4.08
C GLY A 12 -11.56 -27.64 3.86
N LEU A 13 -10.76 -27.41 2.81
CA LEU A 13 -9.54 -28.17 2.54
C LEU A 13 -8.52 -28.03 3.69
N ILE A 14 -8.51 -26.89 4.38
CA ILE A 14 -7.67 -26.66 5.56
C ILE A 14 -8.57 -26.25 6.73
N ALA A 15 -8.45 -26.97 7.85
CA ALA A 15 -9.16 -26.60 9.08
C ALA A 15 -8.64 -25.25 9.64
N PRO A 16 -9.50 -24.36 10.16
CA PRO A 16 -9.08 -23.06 10.71
C PRO A 16 -7.99 -23.15 11.78
N LYS A 17 -8.05 -24.17 12.63
CA LYS A 17 -7.02 -24.43 13.66
C LYS A 17 -5.65 -24.71 13.02
N ASN A 18 -5.60 -25.51 11.97
CA ASN A 18 -4.35 -25.85 11.28
C ASN A 18 -3.76 -24.61 10.60
N ALA A 19 -4.60 -23.78 9.99
CA ALA A 19 -4.17 -22.52 9.39
C ALA A 19 -3.62 -21.54 10.45
N LEU A 20 -4.25 -21.47 11.64
CA LEU A 20 -3.76 -20.63 12.73
C LEU A 20 -2.41 -21.12 13.26
N VAL A 21 -2.26 -22.42 13.51
CA VAL A 21 -0.98 -23.01 13.96
C VAL A 21 0.11 -22.74 12.93
N PHE A 22 -0.19 -22.96 11.65
CA PHE A 22 0.75 -22.66 10.56
C PHE A 22 1.16 -21.19 10.53
N ALA A 23 0.20 -20.26 10.65
CA ALA A 23 0.49 -18.83 10.69
C ALA A 23 1.35 -18.44 11.90
N MET A 24 1.09 -18.99 13.09
CA MET A 24 1.88 -18.74 14.29
C MET A 24 3.31 -19.25 14.16
N ILE A 25 3.50 -20.45 13.59
CA ILE A 25 4.84 -21.01 13.33
C ILE A 25 5.60 -20.10 12.35
N LEU A 26 4.97 -19.69 11.25
CA LEU A 26 5.59 -18.78 10.29
C LEU A 26 5.98 -17.44 10.92
N GLU A 27 5.13 -16.86 11.75
CA GLU A 27 5.43 -15.58 12.40
C GLU A 27 6.60 -15.68 13.38
N VAL A 28 6.64 -16.74 14.21
CA VAL A 28 7.75 -16.99 15.14
C VAL A 28 9.06 -17.21 14.38
N LEU A 29 9.03 -18.00 13.29
CA LEU A 29 10.20 -18.23 12.45
C LEU A 29 10.66 -16.95 11.76
N ALA A 30 9.74 -16.16 11.20
CA ALA A 30 10.05 -14.89 10.56
C ALA A 30 10.68 -13.90 11.55
N PHE A 31 10.15 -13.82 12.78
CA PHE A 31 10.72 -13.00 13.84
C PHE A 31 12.14 -13.45 14.20
N ALA A 32 12.35 -14.75 14.42
CA ALA A 32 13.66 -15.30 14.76
C ALA A 32 14.69 -15.06 13.64
N ILE A 33 14.30 -15.24 12.37
CA ILE A 33 15.16 -14.99 11.21
C ILE A 33 15.52 -13.50 11.12
N LEU A 34 14.57 -12.58 11.28
CA LEU A 34 14.85 -11.14 11.24
C LEU A 34 15.72 -10.69 12.42
N TRP A 35 15.47 -11.22 13.61
CA TRP A 35 16.26 -10.87 14.78
C TRP A 35 17.71 -11.36 14.66
N ALA A 36 17.90 -12.62 14.28
CA ALA A 36 19.23 -13.22 14.14
C ALA A 36 19.98 -12.72 12.89
N GLY A 37 19.27 -12.48 11.79
CA GLY A 37 19.86 -12.10 10.51
C GLY A 37 20.04 -10.60 10.30
N ALA A 38 19.28 -9.76 11.00
CA ALA A 38 19.39 -8.30 10.92
C ALA A 38 19.54 -7.66 12.30
N ASN A 39 18.43 -7.48 13.03
CA ASN A 39 18.42 -6.95 14.39
C ASN A 39 17.02 -7.04 15.02
N LEU A 40 16.96 -6.81 16.33
CA LEU A 40 15.73 -6.86 17.11
C LEU A 40 14.72 -5.79 16.67
N LEU A 41 15.19 -4.59 16.30
CA LEU A 41 14.31 -3.49 15.89
C LEU A 41 13.49 -3.87 14.65
N SER A 42 14.13 -4.42 13.61
CA SER A 42 13.45 -4.88 12.39
C SER A 42 12.46 -6.01 12.67
N ALA A 43 12.81 -6.95 13.54
CA ALA A 43 11.93 -8.04 13.94
C ALA A 43 10.68 -7.51 14.66
N CYS A 44 10.85 -6.57 15.60
CA CYS A 44 9.74 -5.92 16.30
C CYS A 44 8.86 -5.08 15.37
N LEU A 45 9.45 -4.36 14.40
CA LEU A 45 8.69 -3.59 13.41
C LEU A 45 7.86 -4.51 12.50
N ALA A 46 8.43 -5.63 12.05
CA ALA A 46 7.71 -6.62 11.26
C ALA A 46 6.54 -7.24 12.04
N LEU A 47 6.78 -7.68 13.28
CA LEU A 47 5.73 -8.23 14.14
C LEU A 47 4.62 -7.20 14.42
N SER A 48 5.00 -5.94 14.65
CA SER A 48 4.04 -4.85 14.85
C SER A 48 3.20 -4.59 13.59
N ALA A 49 3.82 -4.66 12.40
CA ALA A 49 3.12 -4.55 11.13
C ALA A 49 2.09 -5.69 10.94
N THR A 50 2.49 -6.93 11.25
CA THR A 50 1.59 -8.10 11.21
C THR A 50 0.43 -7.93 12.18
N ALA A 51 0.71 -7.56 13.44
CA ALA A 51 -0.32 -7.35 14.44
C ALA A 51 -1.30 -6.24 14.03
N PHE A 52 -0.79 -5.11 13.52
CA PHE A 52 -1.63 -4.03 13.00
C PHE A 52 -2.50 -4.51 11.83
N TYR A 53 -1.93 -5.25 10.87
CA TYR A 53 -2.66 -5.79 9.73
C TYR A 53 -3.78 -6.75 10.14
N VAL A 54 -3.53 -7.61 11.13
CA VAL A 54 -4.52 -8.59 11.61
C VAL A 54 -5.60 -7.90 12.45
N PHE A 55 -5.22 -7.23 13.53
CA PHE A 55 -6.18 -6.72 14.51
C PHE A 55 -6.85 -5.42 14.04
N ILE A 56 -6.07 -4.44 13.59
CA ILE A 56 -6.59 -3.12 13.23
C ILE A 56 -7.26 -3.17 11.86
N TYR A 57 -6.57 -3.68 10.84
CA TYR A 57 -7.15 -3.72 9.51
C TYR A 57 -8.14 -4.88 9.32
N SER A 58 -7.69 -6.12 9.44
CA SER A 58 -8.44 -7.28 8.96
C SER A 58 -9.67 -7.62 9.81
N LEU A 59 -9.53 -7.59 11.14
CA LEU A 59 -10.60 -7.93 12.08
C LEU A 59 -11.54 -6.75 12.33
N TRP A 60 -10.99 -5.54 12.49
CA TRP A 60 -11.77 -4.34 12.82
C TRP A 60 -12.15 -3.52 11.60
N LEU A 61 -11.24 -2.69 11.09
CA LEU A 61 -11.58 -1.60 10.16
C LEU A 61 -12.17 -2.08 8.85
N LYS A 62 -11.68 -3.21 8.31
CA LYS A 62 -12.13 -3.74 7.02
C LYS A 62 -13.64 -3.92 6.95
N ARG A 63 -14.30 -4.27 8.06
CA ARG A 63 -15.75 -4.51 8.12
C ARG A 63 -16.54 -3.32 8.65
N THR A 64 -15.90 -2.34 9.29
CA THR A 64 -16.60 -1.28 10.02
C THR A 64 -16.39 0.12 9.46
N SER A 65 -15.38 0.35 8.62
CA SER A 65 -15.00 1.71 8.21
C SER A 65 -14.69 1.86 6.73
N LYS A 66 -15.11 3.00 6.16
CA LYS A 66 -14.73 3.45 4.81
C LYS A 66 -13.27 3.89 4.67
N GLN A 67 -12.60 4.12 5.81
CA GLN A 67 -11.18 4.43 5.90
C GLN A 67 -10.32 3.17 6.08
N ASN A 68 -10.90 1.99 5.87
CA ASN A 68 -10.23 0.71 6.04
C ASN A 68 -8.89 0.62 5.31
N ILE A 69 -8.83 1.02 4.05
CA ILE A 69 -7.62 0.99 3.23
C ILE A 69 -6.67 2.14 3.58
N VAL A 70 -7.18 3.30 3.98
CA VAL A 70 -6.31 4.44 4.35
C VAL A 70 -5.54 4.08 5.60
N ILE A 71 -6.23 3.72 6.68
CA ILE A 71 -5.57 3.36 7.95
C ILE A 71 -4.86 2.01 7.81
N GLY A 72 -5.50 1.01 7.19
CA GLY A 72 -4.91 -0.30 6.96
C GLY A 72 -3.68 -0.28 6.06
N GLY A 73 -3.55 0.74 5.20
CA GLY A 73 -2.39 0.97 4.36
C GLY A 73 -1.10 1.22 5.13
N ALA A 74 -1.19 1.62 6.41
CA ALA A 74 -0.03 1.74 7.28
C ALA A 74 0.77 0.43 7.34
N ALA A 75 0.11 -0.72 7.50
CA ALA A 75 0.80 -2.02 7.48
C ALA A 75 1.50 -2.30 6.15
N GLY A 76 0.90 -1.87 5.03
CA GLY A 76 1.49 -2.02 3.69
C GLY A 76 2.71 -1.12 3.46
N ALA A 77 2.83 -0.03 4.21
CA ALA A 77 3.96 0.90 4.14
C ALA A 77 5.14 0.52 5.04
N MET A 78 4.92 -0.32 6.06
CA MET A 78 5.94 -0.79 7.01
C MET A 78 7.20 -1.42 6.40
N PRO A 79 7.17 -2.09 5.23
CA PRO A 79 8.39 -2.65 4.62
C PRO A 79 9.51 -1.62 4.42
N THR A 80 9.18 -0.34 4.22
CA THR A 80 10.17 0.74 4.10
C THR A 80 10.97 0.96 5.40
N LEU A 81 10.29 0.93 6.55
CA LEU A 81 10.90 1.04 7.88
C LEU A 81 11.67 -0.24 8.26
N ILE A 82 11.09 -1.41 7.94
CA ILE A 82 11.71 -2.71 8.22
C ILE A 82 13.00 -2.85 7.41
N GLY A 83 12.96 -2.57 6.11
CA GLY A 83 14.14 -2.65 5.23
C GLY A 83 15.25 -1.68 5.64
N TRP A 84 14.90 -0.43 5.99
CA TRP A 84 15.86 0.54 6.49
C TRP A 84 16.51 0.08 7.80
N SER A 85 15.68 -0.25 8.81
CA SER A 85 16.18 -0.69 10.10
C SER A 85 17.00 -1.96 10.01
N ALA A 86 16.74 -2.84 9.03
CA ALA A 86 17.49 -4.09 8.89
C ALA A 86 18.98 -3.84 8.60
N VAL A 87 19.29 -2.73 7.93
CA VAL A 87 20.66 -2.32 7.61
C VAL A 87 21.22 -1.37 8.66
N THR A 88 20.43 -0.39 9.12
CA THR A 88 20.94 0.71 9.97
C THR A 88 20.70 0.53 11.47
N ASN A 89 19.93 -0.48 11.88
CA ASN A 89 19.43 -0.70 13.24
C ASN A 89 18.83 0.56 13.90
N THR A 90 18.23 1.43 13.08
CA THR A 90 17.62 2.70 13.49
C THR A 90 16.42 3.00 12.60
N VAL A 91 15.63 4.04 12.93
CA VAL A 91 14.60 4.58 12.03
C VAL A 91 14.94 6.03 11.74
N GLY A 92 15.48 6.28 10.54
CA GLY A 92 15.82 7.63 10.08
C GLY A 92 14.65 8.32 9.39
N TRP A 93 14.74 9.66 9.25
CA TRP A 93 13.76 10.46 8.52
C TRP A 93 13.50 9.99 7.08
N PRO A 94 14.51 9.57 6.28
CA PRO A 94 14.26 9.01 4.95
C PRO A 94 13.31 7.80 4.98
N ALA A 95 13.48 6.89 5.93
CA ALA A 95 12.62 5.72 6.08
C ALA A 95 11.17 6.11 6.42
N VAL A 96 10.99 7.05 7.36
CA VAL A 96 9.68 7.58 7.73
C VAL A 96 9.00 8.25 6.54
N TRP A 97 9.76 8.95 5.71
CA TRP A 97 9.21 9.62 4.54
C TRP A 97 8.83 8.64 3.42
N LEU A 98 9.63 7.59 3.21
CA LEU A 98 9.28 6.47 2.34
C LEU A 98 8.01 5.74 2.81
N PHE A 99 7.85 5.57 4.12
CA PHE A 99 6.61 5.07 4.70
C PHE A 99 5.42 5.97 4.35
N ILE A 100 5.55 7.29 4.49
CA ILE A 100 4.49 8.25 4.14
C ILE A 100 4.15 8.16 2.65
N ILE A 101 5.14 8.05 1.76
CA ILE A 101 4.93 7.89 0.32
C ILE A 101 4.13 6.63 0.03
N MET A 102 4.52 5.48 0.59
CA MET A 102 3.79 4.21 0.40
C MET A 102 2.39 4.26 1.01
N PHE A 103 2.24 4.92 2.16
CA PHE A 103 0.97 5.14 2.81
C PHE A 103 0.02 5.97 1.94
N LEU A 104 0.49 7.10 1.39
CA LEU A 104 -0.28 7.99 0.51
C LEU A 104 -0.59 7.36 -0.86
N TRP A 105 0.29 6.48 -1.35
CA TRP A 105 0.07 5.73 -2.58
C TRP A 105 -1.01 4.65 -2.45
N THR A 106 -1.18 4.08 -1.26
CA THR A 106 -2.09 2.95 -1.04
C THR A 106 -3.55 3.28 -1.39
N PRO A 107 -4.15 4.40 -0.93
CA PRO A 107 -5.54 4.74 -1.25
C PRO A 107 -5.85 4.89 -2.75
N PRO A 108 -5.14 5.72 -3.55
CA PRO A 108 -5.45 5.85 -4.97
C PRO A 108 -5.19 4.54 -5.75
N HIS A 109 -4.21 3.74 -5.34
CA HIS A 109 -3.99 2.40 -5.89
C HIS A 109 -5.19 1.46 -5.63
N PHE A 110 -5.54 1.26 -4.36
CA PHE A 110 -6.60 0.31 -3.99
C PHE A 110 -7.99 0.78 -4.41
N TRP A 111 -8.29 2.07 -4.37
CA TRP A 111 -9.59 2.58 -4.81
C TRP A 111 -9.78 2.42 -6.32
N ALA A 112 -8.72 2.51 -7.13
CA ALA A 112 -8.79 2.20 -8.56
C ALA A 112 -9.21 0.74 -8.82
N LEU A 113 -8.68 -0.22 -8.04
CA LEU A 113 -9.11 -1.62 -8.07
C LEU A 113 -10.55 -1.78 -7.56
N ALA A 114 -10.89 -1.09 -6.48
CA ALA A 114 -12.21 -1.20 -5.85
C ALA A 114 -13.34 -0.62 -6.69
N ILE A 115 -13.05 0.33 -7.59
CA ILE A 115 -14.02 0.81 -8.59
C ILE A 115 -14.44 -0.34 -9.53
N ARG A 116 -13.49 -1.15 -10.03
CA ARG A 116 -13.80 -2.30 -10.90
C ARG A 116 -14.58 -3.39 -10.18
N HIS A 117 -14.26 -3.64 -8.91
CA HIS A 117 -14.86 -4.73 -8.13
C HIS A 117 -15.94 -4.23 -7.16
N ALA A 118 -16.54 -3.06 -7.43
CA ALA A 118 -17.47 -2.41 -6.51
C ALA A 118 -18.67 -3.30 -6.18
N ASP A 119 -19.20 -4.02 -7.17
CA ASP A 119 -20.35 -4.93 -6.99
C ASP A 119 -20.00 -6.12 -6.09
N GLU A 120 -18.80 -6.68 -6.22
CA GLU A 120 -18.35 -7.76 -5.34
C GLU A 120 -18.16 -7.29 -3.89
N TYR A 121 -17.65 -6.07 -3.69
CA TYR A 121 -17.51 -5.48 -2.35
C TYR A 121 -18.87 -5.16 -1.74
N ARG A 122 -19.82 -4.64 -2.53
CA ARG A 122 -21.19 -4.38 -2.11
C ARG A 122 -21.90 -5.67 -1.69
N ALA A 123 -21.82 -6.72 -2.52
CA ALA A 123 -22.38 -8.03 -2.21
C ALA A 123 -21.77 -8.67 -0.95
N ALA A 124 -20.54 -8.30 -0.59
CA ALA A 124 -19.86 -8.77 0.62
C ALA A 124 -20.03 -7.84 1.84
N ASN A 125 -20.84 -6.77 1.74
CA ASN A 125 -21.03 -5.75 2.78
C ASN A 125 -19.71 -5.14 3.28
N VAL A 126 -18.73 -4.97 2.40
CA VAL A 126 -17.45 -4.34 2.72
C VAL A 126 -17.54 -2.85 2.36
N PRO A 127 -17.45 -1.91 3.31
CA PRO A 127 -17.69 -0.49 3.08
C PRO A 127 -16.48 0.19 2.42
N MET A 128 -16.00 -0.29 1.27
CA MET A 128 -14.94 0.40 0.52
C MET A 128 -15.40 1.79 0.07
N LEU A 129 -14.50 2.77 0.01
CA LEU A 129 -14.86 4.15 -0.38
C LEU A 129 -15.72 4.22 -1.66
N PRO A 130 -15.39 3.54 -2.79
CA PRO A 130 -16.20 3.59 -4.00
C PRO A 130 -17.59 2.93 -3.87
N VAL A 131 -17.82 2.14 -2.82
CA VAL A 131 -19.11 1.47 -2.55
C VAL A 131 -20.03 2.38 -1.74
N VAL A 132 -19.48 3.23 -0.87
CA VAL A 132 -20.25 4.04 0.09
C VAL A 132 -20.40 5.51 -0.32
N VAL A 133 -19.62 6.00 -1.28
CA VAL A 133 -19.76 7.35 -1.84
C VAL A 133 -19.83 7.31 -3.36
N SER A 134 -20.29 8.40 -3.98
CA SER A 134 -20.34 8.49 -5.44
C SER A 134 -18.97 8.32 -6.08
N LEU A 135 -18.97 7.80 -7.31
CA LEU A 135 -17.75 7.62 -8.10
C LEU A 135 -17.00 8.95 -8.30
N GLU A 136 -17.72 10.04 -8.53
CA GLU A 136 -17.14 11.39 -8.62
C GLU A 136 -16.36 11.78 -7.35
N ARG A 137 -16.96 11.59 -6.16
CA ARG A 137 -16.29 11.89 -4.87
C ARG A 137 -15.09 10.99 -4.65
N THR A 138 -15.19 9.71 -5.02
CA THR A 138 -14.08 8.75 -4.95
C THR A 138 -12.91 9.23 -5.80
N VAL A 139 -13.16 9.54 -7.08
CA VAL A 139 -12.11 9.96 -8.01
C VAL A 139 -11.53 11.31 -7.61
N ARG A 140 -12.34 12.25 -7.13
CA ARG A 140 -11.84 13.53 -6.60
C ARG A 140 -10.92 13.32 -5.39
N THR A 141 -11.26 12.38 -4.52
CA THR A 141 -10.41 12.02 -3.37
C THR A 141 -9.11 11.38 -3.87
N MET A 142 -9.19 10.42 -4.80
CA MET A 142 -8.00 9.82 -5.43
C MET A 142 -7.07 10.87 -6.04
N PHE A 143 -7.61 11.84 -6.76
CA PHE A 143 -6.83 12.93 -7.37
C PHE A 143 -6.08 13.76 -6.33
N TRP A 144 -6.73 14.14 -5.23
CA TRP A 144 -6.03 14.89 -4.17
C TRP A 144 -4.95 14.05 -3.50
N TYR A 145 -5.18 12.75 -3.30
CA TYR A 145 -4.14 11.84 -2.81
C TYR A 145 -2.94 11.75 -3.78
N THR A 146 -3.17 11.68 -5.10
CA THR A 146 -2.07 11.62 -6.07
C THR A 146 -1.29 12.93 -6.15
N VAL A 147 -1.95 14.07 -6.00
CA VAL A 147 -1.28 15.39 -5.90
C VAL A 147 -0.43 15.49 -4.63
N ILE A 148 -0.98 15.11 -3.47
CA ILE A 148 -0.25 15.11 -2.20
C ILE A 148 0.91 14.12 -2.24
N LEU A 149 0.70 12.94 -2.84
CA LEU A 149 1.74 11.94 -3.07
C LEU A 149 2.87 12.50 -3.93
N ALA A 150 2.55 13.15 -5.07
CA ALA A 150 3.56 13.77 -5.93
C ALA A 150 4.40 14.82 -5.17
N ALA A 151 3.74 15.68 -4.37
CA ALA A 151 4.45 16.63 -3.52
C ALA A 151 5.33 15.92 -2.48
N ALA A 152 4.81 14.89 -1.79
CA ALA A 152 5.56 14.12 -0.80
C ALA A 152 6.80 13.44 -1.41
N THR A 153 6.70 12.93 -2.66
CA THR A 153 7.85 12.35 -3.35
C THR A 153 8.92 13.36 -3.69
N LEU A 154 8.57 14.62 -4.00
CA LEU A 154 9.55 15.67 -4.22
C LEU A 154 10.21 16.12 -2.91
N VAL A 155 9.46 16.15 -1.81
CA VAL A 155 10.03 16.44 -0.47
C VAL A 155 11.03 15.38 -0.04
N LEU A 156 10.97 14.15 -0.56
CA LEU A 156 12.00 13.14 -0.29
C LEU A 156 13.40 13.60 -0.74
N MET A 157 13.51 14.44 -1.78
CA MET A 157 14.80 14.90 -2.30
C MET A 157 15.67 15.54 -1.22
N PRO A 158 15.25 16.63 -0.54
CA PRO A 158 16.05 17.20 0.54
C PRO A 158 16.11 16.30 1.79
N VAL A 159 15.11 15.45 2.05
CA VAL A 159 15.09 14.57 3.23
C VAL A 159 16.15 13.46 3.13
N ALA A 160 16.38 12.94 1.93
CA ALA A 160 17.28 11.82 1.66
C ALA A 160 18.53 12.22 0.85
N ASN A 161 18.75 13.52 0.60
CA ASN A 161 19.84 14.07 -0.21
C ASN A 161 19.90 13.47 -1.62
N LEU A 162 18.75 13.37 -2.30
CA LEU A 162 18.64 12.81 -3.65
C LEU A 162 18.90 13.86 -4.73
N GLY A 163 19.46 13.41 -5.84
CA GLY A 163 19.78 14.18 -7.03
C GLY A 163 18.66 14.31 -8.06
N TRP A 164 19.04 14.80 -9.23
CA TRP A 164 18.10 15.16 -10.30
C TRP A 164 17.52 13.94 -11.02
N ILE A 165 18.16 12.77 -10.95
CA ILE A 165 17.62 11.54 -11.56
C ILE A 165 16.32 11.16 -10.86
N TYR A 166 16.34 11.12 -9.53
CA TYR A 166 15.13 10.88 -8.74
C TYR A 166 14.13 12.03 -8.91
N GLY A 167 14.60 13.29 -8.80
CA GLY A 167 13.71 14.46 -8.88
C GLY A 167 12.94 14.56 -10.20
N GLY A 168 13.63 14.45 -11.34
CA GLY A 168 13.01 14.45 -12.66
C GLY A 168 12.04 13.29 -12.84
N THR A 169 12.41 12.10 -12.37
CA THR A 169 11.54 10.92 -12.39
C THR A 169 10.26 11.17 -11.58
N ALA A 170 10.39 11.64 -10.33
CA ALA A 170 9.28 11.91 -9.43
C ALA A 170 8.28 12.90 -10.03
N ILE A 171 8.75 13.96 -10.70
CA ILE A 171 7.89 14.91 -11.42
C ILE A 171 7.12 14.19 -12.53
N VAL A 172 7.80 13.49 -13.42
CA VAL A 172 7.18 12.85 -14.59
C VAL A 172 6.15 11.82 -14.17
N VAL A 173 6.51 10.89 -13.28
CA VAL A 173 5.57 9.84 -12.85
C VAL A 173 4.46 10.40 -11.95
N GLY A 174 4.74 11.41 -11.13
CA GLY A 174 3.75 12.07 -10.26
C GLY A 174 2.67 12.82 -11.05
N LEU A 175 3.10 13.56 -12.07
CA LEU A 175 2.18 14.20 -13.02
C LEU A 175 1.38 13.16 -13.79
N GLY A 176 2.03 12.10 -14.29
CA GLY A 176 1.37 11.00 -14.98
C GLY A 176 0.26 10.36 -14.14
N PHE A 177 0.51 10.11 -12.85
CA PHE A 177 -0.48 9.51 -11.96
C PHE A 177 -1.66 10.45 -11.71
N SER A 178 -1.36 11.73 -11.42
CA SER A 178 -2.37 12.76 -11.17
C SER A 178 -3.26 12.99 -12.38
N VAL A 179 -2.67 13.12 -13.58
CA VAL A 179 -3.41 13.23 -14.85
C VAL A 179 -4.23 11.97 -15.12
N GLY A 180 -3.67 10.78 -14.88
CA GLY A 180 -4.40 9.52 -15.01
C GLY A 180 -5.68 9.49 -14.15
N THR A 181 -5.57 9.92 -12.88
CA THR A 181 -6.73 10.04 -11.98
C THR A 181 -7.72 11.13 -12.39
N ALA A 182 -7.25 12.28 -12.89
CA ALA A 182 -8.13 13.33 -13.41
C ALA A 182 -8.91 12.85 -14.65
N MET A 183 -8.25 12.10 -15.54
CA MET A 183 -8.86 11.50 -16.73
C MET A 183 -9.89 10.43 -16.36
N LEU A 184 -9.71 9.70 -15.27
CA LEU A 184 -10.73 8.79 -14.73
C LEU A 184 -12.01 9.55 -14.37
N GLY A 185 -11.89 10.77 -13.85
CA GLY A 185 -13.06 11.61 -13.51
C GLY A 185 -13.84 12.05 -14.75
N ARG A 186 -13.13 12.28 -15.87
CA ARG A 186 -13.74 12.63 -17.17
C ARG A 186 -14.29 11.41 -17.92
N LYS A 187 -13.65 10.25 -17.76
CA LYS A 187 -14.02 8.97 -18.41
C LYS A 187 -14.18 7.86 -17.35
N PRO A 188 -15.26 7.90 -16.54
CA PRO A 188 -15.44 7.02 -15.39
C PRO A 188 -15.84 5.60 -15.82
N THR A 189 -14.89 4.85 -16.37
CA THR A 189 -15.08 3.45 -16.80
C THR A 189 -14.17 2.51 -16.01
N GLU A 190 -14.61 1.26 -15.83
CA GLU A 190 -13.80 0.22 -15.19
C GLU A 190 -12.49 -0.04 -15.93
N ALA A 191 -12.50 0.05 -17.26
CA ALA A 191 -11.30 -0.07 -18.07
C ALA A 191 -10.28 1.02 -17.73
N TRP A 192 -10.75 2.25 -17.51
CA TRP A 192 -9.87 3.35 -17.14
C TRP A 192 -9.40 3.25 -15.68
N SER A 193 -10.25 2.77 -14.76
CA SER A 193 -9.81 2.54 -13.38
C SER A 193 -8.69 1.50 -13.32
N MET A 194 -8.75 0.46 -14.15
CA MET A 194 -7.65 -0.51 -14.26
C MET A 194 -6.39 0.05 -14.88
N LYS A 195 -6.48 1.00 -15.83
CA LYS A 195 -5.29 1.70 -16.33
C LYS A 195 -4.61 2.49 -15.22
N VAL A 196 -5.39 3.19 -14.39
CA VAL A 196 -4.88 3.91 -13.21
C VAL A 196 -4.25 2.94 -12.21
N PHE A 197 -4.90 1.81 -11.93
CA PHE A 197 -4.35 0.75 -11.07
C PHE A 197 -3.01 0.22 -11.59
N SER A 198 -2.93 -0.18 -12.87
CA SER A 198 -1.69 -0.70 -13.44
C SER A 198 -0.59 0.37 -13.46
N PHE A 199 -0.93 1.61 -13.84
CA PHE A 199 0.02 2.73 -13.82
C PHE A 199 0.56 3.01 -12.41
N SER A 200 -0.28 2.88 -11.37
CA SER A 200 0.17 3.09 -9.99
C SER A 200 1.23 2.07 -9.53
N ILE A 201 1.25 0.86 -10.11
CA ILE A 201 2.32 -0.13 -9.87
C ILE A 201 3.58 0.34 -10.57
N THR A 202 3.48 0.71 -11.86
CA THR A 202 4.60 1.29 -12.62
C THR A 202 5.18 2.52 -11.93
N TYR A 203 4.34 3.39 -11.36
CA TYR A 203 4.72 4.57 -10.61
C TYR A 203 5.68 4.22 -9.46
N VAL A 204 5.31 3.27 -8.59
CA VAL A 204 6.17 2.88 -7.45
C VAL A 204 7.44 2.18 -7.95
N THR A 205 7.33 1.27 -8.92
CA THR A 205 8.49 0.55 -9.47
C THR A 205 9.53 1.52 -10.04
N VAL A 206 9.09 2.48 -10.87
CA VAL A 206 9.98 3.46 -11.49
C VAL A 206 10.53 4.44 -10.45
N LEU A 207 9.71 4.90 -9.51
CA LEU A 207 10.14 5.82 -8.45
C LEU A 207 11.22 5.20 -7.54
N PHE A 208 10.99 3.98 -7.05
CA PHE A 208 11.98 3.29 -6.22
C PHE A 208 13.20 2.83 -7.02
N GLY A 209 13.03 2.47 -8.30
CA GLY A 209 14.14 2.19 -9.21
C GLY A 209 15.04 3.41 -9.40
N ALA A 210 14.45 4.59 -9.63
CA ALA A 210 15.20 5.84 -9.73
C ALA A 210 15.90 6.21 -8.41
N LEU A 211 15.24 6.00 -7.27
CA LEU A 211 15.86 6.18 -5.95
C LEU A 211 17.10 5.30 -5.80
N MET A 212 17.02 4.02 -6.17
CA MET A 212 18.17 3.12 -6.11
C MET A 212 19.32 3.56 -7.03
N ILE A 213 19.01 3.99 -8.26
CA ILE A 213 20.03 4.44 -9.23
C ILE A 213 20.72 5.71 -8.73
N ASP A 214 19.94 6.67 -8.23
CA ASP A 214 20.44 7.99 -7.81
C ASP A 214 21.33 7.91 -6.56
N VAL A 215 21.15 6.89 -5.71
CA VAL A 215 22.07 6.62 -4.58
C VAL A 215 23.40 6.01 -5.03
N LEU A 216 23.46 5.44 -6.24
CA LEU A 216 24.66 4.78 -6.79
C LEU A 216 25.52 5.69 -7.68
N VAL A 217 25.01 6.86 -8.08
CA VAL A 217 25.64 7.80 -9.03
C VAL A 217 26.00 9.08 -8.30
#